data_AF-A0AAU9TQP6-F1
#
_entry.id   AF-A0AAU9TQP6-F1
#
_cell.length_a   1.000
_cell.length_b   1.000
_cell.length_c   1.000
_cell.angle_alpha   90.00
_cell.angle_beta   90.00
_cell.angle_gamma   90.00
#
_symmetry.space_group_name_H-M   'P 1'
#
loop_
_entity.id
_entity.type
_entity.pdbx_description
1 polymer ?
#
loop_
_entity_poly.entity_id
_entity_poly.type
_entity_poly.pdbx_seq_one_letter_code
_entity_poly.pdbx_strand_id
1 'polypeptide(L)'
;MRRLTRPPTRRKKNETAIEQVWELKDRYELERGGADFRIARSNEDDFGNYSCALAGQAPEQRWAVRGRPHLKVPPNSNVVEGQKLKLTCKVVGKPYQRVVWSYTNSSEPNANFTDVLEALGGRVSLAASEQGVPDGTLLLDAAQRSDAGRYRCDASGAREPSVTTLRVKDMYAALWPFLGICAEVFVLCAIILIYEKRRTKPELDDSDTDNHDQ
;
A
#
# COMPACT_ATOMS: atom_id res chain seq x y z
N MET A 1 -22.62 23.44 57.60
CA MET A 1 -22.68 22.45 56.51
C MET A 1 -21.30 22.34 55.87
N ARG A 2 -20.54 21.27 56.12
CA ARG A 2 -19.26 21.04 55.44
C ARG A 2 -19.57 20.67 53.99
N ARG A 3 -19.11 21.48 53.02
CA ARG A 3 -19.09 21.05 51.61
C ARG A 3 -18.20 19.81 51.58
N LEU A 4 -18.80 18.63 51.36
CA LEU A 4 -18.07 17.42 51.01
C LEU A 4 -17.46 17.67 49.62
N THR A 5 -16.31 18.35 49.58
CA THR A 5 -15.47 18.37 48.38
C THR A 5 -15.04 16.93 48.14
N ARG A 6 -15.52 16.34 47.05
CA ARG A 6 -15.15 14.97 46.67
C ARG A 6 -13.62 14.88 46.57
N PRO A 7 -13.00 13.78 47.03
CA PRO A 7 -11.56 13.62 46.93
C PRO A 7 -11.12 13.74 45.47
N PRO A 8 -9.96 14.37 45.19
CA PRO A 8 -9.47 14.49 43.83
C PRO A 8 -9.20 13.10 43.23
N THR A 9 -9.64 12.90 42.00
CA THR A 9 -9.51 11.63 41.28
C THR A 9 -8.26 11.66 40.41
N ARG A 10 -7.30 10.76 40.65
CA ARG A 10 -6.11 10.59 39.80
C ARG A 10 -6.42 9.62 38.67
N ARG A 11 -6.07 10.01 37.44
CA ARG A 11 -6.27 9.18 36.25
C ARG A 11 -4.99 9.02 35.48
N LYS A 12 -4.76 7.83 34.97
CA LYS A 12 -3.61 7.54 34.13
C LYS A 12 -4.02 6.81 32.87
N LYS A 13 -3.22 7.00 31.82
CA LYS A 13 -3.22 6.20 30.60
C LYS A 13 -1.80 5.69 30.40
N ASN A 14 -1.65 4.38 30.28
CA ASN A 14 -0.34 3.71 30.20
C ASN A 14 0.62 4.23 31.28
N GLU A 15 0.12 4.26 32.53
CA GLU A 15 0.86 4.72 33.73
C GLU A 15 1.23 6.21 33.77
N THR A 16 0.93 6.98 32.72
CA THR A 16 1.16 8.42 32.63
C THR A 16 -0.10 9.19 33.02
N ALA A 17 0.02 10.28 33.78
CA ALA A 17 -1.14 11.10 34.14
C ALA A 17 -1.82 11.67 32.89
N ILE A 18 -3.16 11.64 32.82
CA ILE A 18 -3.91 12.04 31.62
C ILE A 18 -3.55 13.48 31.16
N GLU A 19 -3.28 14.38 32.10
CA GLU A 19 -2.85 15.76 31.82
C GLU A 19 -1.49 15.89 31.09
N GLN A 20 -0.65 14.86 31.16
CA GLN A 20 0.64 14.80 30.48
C GLN A 20 0.56 14.09 29.12
N VAL A 21 -0.59 13.51 28.77
CA VAL A 21 -0.81 12.81 27.51
C VAL A 21 -1.25 13.82 26.45
N TRP A 22 -0.31 14.24 25.61
CA TRP A 22 -0.54 15.29 24.61
C TRP A 22 -1.62 14.93 23.59
N GLU A 23 -1.79 13.65 23.25
CA GLU A 23 -2.80 13.17 22.31
C GLU A 23 -4.24 13.36 22.83
N LEU A 24 -4.41 13.47 24.15
CA LEU A 24 -5.70 13.70 24.80
C LEU A 24 -5.96 15.18 25.10
N LYS A 25 -4.95 16.05 24.93
CA LYS A 25 -5.08 17.48 25.21
C LYS A 25 -6.28 18.06 24.45
N ASP A 26 -7.12 18.81 25.16
CA ASP A 26 -8.34 19.45 24.64
C ASP A 26 -9.42 18.49 24.06
N ARG A 27 -9.26 17.17 24.20
CA ARG A 27 -10.22 16.16 23.70
C ARG A 27 -11.04 15.46 24.77
N TYR A 28 -10.68 15.62 26.04
CA TYR A 28 -11.43 15.04 27.15
C TYR A 28 -12.15 16.09 27.97
N GLU A 29 -13.29 15.70 28.52
CA GLU A 29 -14.10 16.51 29.41
C GLU A 29 -14.27 15.78 30.75
N LEU A 30 -14.23 16.55 31.84
CA LEU A 30 -14.47 16.06 33.19
C LEU A 30 -15.82 16.55 33.67
N GLU A 31 -16.75 15.62 33.88
CA GLU A 31 -18.11 15.93 34.32
C GLU A 31 -18.33 15.48 35.79
N ARG A 32 -19.44 15.93 36.39
CA ARG A 32 -19.86 15.60 37.77
C ARG A 32 -18.75 15.79 38.82
N GLY A 33 -17.99 16.88 38.69
CA GLY A 33 -16.89 17.23 39.60
C GLY A 33 -15.66 16.33 39.45
N GLY A 34 -15.41 15.81 38.24
CA GLY A 34 -14.32 14.88 37.99
C GLY A 34 -14.64 13.46 38.47
N ALA A 35 -15.90 13.04 38.37
CA ALA A 35 -16.28 11.64 38.51
C ALA A 35 -16.27 10.94 37.15
N ASP A 36 -16.80 11.61 36.12
CA ASP A 36 -16.80 11.07 34.76
C ASP A 36 -15.64 11.63 33.96
N PHE A 37 -15.07 10.76 33.13
CA PHE A 37 -14.07 11.10 32.14
C PHE A 37 -14.65 10.74 30.78
N ARG A 38 -14.90 11.76 29.95
CA ARG A 38 -15.52 11.59 28.64
C ARG A 38 -14.57 12.02 27.54
N ILE A 39 -14.39 11.17 26.53
CA ILE A 39 -13.73 11.50 25.26
C ILE A 39 -14.83 11.48 24.20
N ALA A 40 -15.14 12.63 23.61
CA ALA A 40 -16.29 12.75 22.71
C ALA A 40 -16.07 12.07 21.34
N ARG A 41 -14.84 12.06 20.85
CA ARG A 41 -14.46 11.43 19.57
C ARG A 41 -13.27 10.51 19.79
N SER A 42 -13.48 9.23 19.53
CA SER A 42 -12.45 8.20 19.62
C SER A 42 -11.47 8.28 18.43
N ASN A 43 -10.19 8.12 18.73
CA ASN A 43 -9.09 8.00 17.79
C ASN A 43 -8.24 6.75 18.10
N GLU A 44 -7.38 6.33 17.17
CA GLU A 44 -6.45 5.21 17.33
C GLU A 44 -5.50 5.39 18.52
N ASP A 45 -5.17 6.64 18.86
CA ASP A 45 -4.31 6.94 20.00
C ASP A 45 -5.03 6.75 21.33
N ASP A 46 -6.36 6.67 21.36
CA ASP A 46 -7.12 6.49 22.60
C ASP A 46 -7.04 5.05 23.13
N PHE A 47 -6.52 4.10 22.35
CA PHE A 47 -6.26 2.76 22.84
C PHE A 47 -5.17 2.75 23.90
N GLY A 48 -5.36 1.94 24.94
CA GLY A 48 -4.41 1.84 26.03
C GLY A 48 -5.02 1.28 27.30
N ASN A 49 -4.19 1.18 28.32
CA ASN A 49 -4.62 0.79 29.66
C ASN A 49 -4.91 2.06 30.45
N TYR A 50 -6.14 2.19 30.94
CA TYR A 50 -6.59 3.31 31.73
C TYR A 50 -6.73 2.90 33.18
N SER A 51 -6.52 3.86 34.07
CA SER A 51 -6.67 3.64 35.48
C SER A 51 -7.21 4.88 36.19
N CYS A 52 -7.95 4.63 37.28
CA CYS A 52 -8.62 5.66 38.07
C CYS A 52 -8.53 5.33 39.56
N ALA A 53 -8.07 6.28 40.36
CA ALA A 53 -7.96 6.15 41.81
C ALA A 53 -8.50 7.41 42.51
N LEU A 54 -9.27 7.23 43.59
CA LEU A 54 -9.54 8.32 44.52
C LEU A 54 -8.27 8.64 45.33
N ALA A 55 -8.02 9.92 45.58
CA ALA A 55 -6.90 10.32 46.43
C ALA A 55 -7.01 9.69 47.83
N GLY A 56 -5.99 8.93 48.22
CA GLY A 56 -5.91 8.27 49.52
C GLY A 56 -6.68 6.96 49.63
N GLN A 57 -7.33 6.49 48.56
CA GLN A 57 -8.01 5.20 48.51
C GLN A 57 -7.32 4.25 47.53
N ALA A 58 -7.08 3.03 48.00
CA ALA A 58 -6.68 1.88 47.21
C ALA A 58 -7.76 0.80 47.34
N PRO A 59 -8.01 -0.05 46.32
CA PRO A 59 -7.26 -0.19 45.07
C PRO A 59 -7.66 0.80 43.95
N GLU A 60 -6.75 1.00 43.01
CA GLU A 60 -7.01 1.71 41.74
C GLU A 60 -7.81 0.81 40.79
N GLN A 61 -8.88 1.35 40.19
CA GLN A 61 -9.63 0.63 39.16
C GLN A 61 -8.88 0.72 37.83
N ARG A 62 -8.71 -0.43 37.15
CA ARG A 62 -8.04 -0.52 35.84
C ARG A 62 -8.97 -1.11 34.79
N TRP A 63 -8.87 -0.61 33.56
CA TRP A 63 -9.55 -1.17 32.40
C TRP A 63 -8.70 -0.93 31.15
N ALA A 64 -8.97 -1.71 30.10
CA ALA A 64 -8.24 -1.60 28.84
C ALA A 64 -9.17 -1.23 27.70
N VAL A 65 -8.82 -0.16 26.99
CA VAL A 65 -9.53 0.26 25.78
C VAL A 65 -8.77 -0.31 24.59
N ARG A 66 -9.34 -1.33 23.94
CA ARG A 66 -8.75 -2.03 22.81
C ARG A 66 -9.55 -1.77 21.54
N GLY A 67 -8.84 -1.71 20.42
CA GLY A 67 -9.45 -1.55 19.10
C GLY A 67 -9.55 -2.88 18.39
N ARG A 68 -10.70 -3.18 17.78
CA ARG A 68 -10.78 -4.30 16.84
C ARG A 68 -9.90 -3.98 15.62
N PRO A 69 -8.99 -4.88 15.22
CA PRO A 69 -8.14 -4.65 14.06
C PRO A 69 -8.95 -4.37 12.80
N HIS A 70 -8.55 -3.34 12.07
CA HIS A 70 -9.06 -3.02 10.74
C HIS A 70 -7.86 -2.80 9.81
N LEU A 71 -7.83 -3.57 8.73
CA LEU A 71 -6.67 -3.71 7.86
C LEU A 71 -6.85 -2.82 6.63
N LYS A 72 -5.79 -2.14 6.21
CA LYS A 72 -5.80 -1.30 5.02
C LYS A 72 -4.54 -1.53 4.21
N VAL A 73 -4.73 -1.93 2.96
CA VAL A 73 -3.69 -2.06 1.95
C VAL A 73 -4.15 -1.28 0.70
N PRO A 74 -3.25 -0.70 -0.11
CA PRO A 74 -3.65 -0.05 -1.35
C PRO A 74 -4.39 -1.03 -2.28
N PRO A 75 -5.55 -0.67 -2.87
CA PRO A 75 -6.36 -1.61 -3.65
C PRO A 75 -5.65 -2.10 -4.93
N ASN A 76 -4.77 -1.28 -5.48
CA ASN A 76 -3.97 -1.59 -6.66
C ASN A 76 -2.52 -1.23 -6.41
N SER A 77 -1.61 -2.16 -6.68
CA SER A 77 -0.17 -1.97 -6.59
C SER A 77 0.45 -2.29 -7.95
N ASN A 78 1.51 -1.56 -8.30
CA ASN A 78 2.22 -1.78 -9.56
C ASN A 78 3.71 -1.89 -9.27
N VAL A 79 4.38 -2.82 -9.96
CA VAL A 79 5.84 -2.96 -9.93
C VAL A 79 6.32 -3.24 -11.35
N VAL A 80 7.54 -2.84 -11.68
CA VAL A 80 8.19 -3.22 -12.94
C VAL A 80 8.91 -4.55 -12.75
N GLU A 81 8.87 -5.41 -13.76
CA GLU A 81 9.60 -6.68 -13.79
C GLU A 81 11.08 -6.47 -13.41
N GLY A 82 11.61 -7.34 -12.54
CA GLY A 82 12.97 -7.28 -11.99
C GLY A 82 13.17 -6.32 -10.81
N GLN A 83 12.20 -5.48 -10.47
CA GLN A 83 12.31 -4.53 -9.35
C GLN A 83 11.82 -5.11 -8.02
N LYS A 84 12.25 -4.48 -6.92
CA LYS A 84 11.78 -4.77 -5.57
C LYS A 84 10.37 -4.20 -5.35
N LEU A 85 9.49 -4.97 -4.73
CA LEU A 85 8.16 -4.54 -4.32
C LEU A 85 8.05 -4.55 -2.78
N LYS A 86 7.49 -3.47 -2.22
CA LYS A 86 7.10 -3.35 -0.81
C LYS A 86 5.58 -3.19 -0.72
N LEU A 87 4.89 -4.16 -0.14
CA LEU A 87 3.47 -4.06 0.21
C LEU A 87 3.35 -3.88 1.72
N THR A 88 2.67 -2.83 2.16
CA THR A 88 2.49 -2.53 3.59
C THR A 88 1.01 -2.59 3.95
N CYS A 89 0.66 -3.48 4.88
CA CYS A 89 -0.67 -3.59 5.47
C CYS A 89 -0.73 -2.68 6.71
N LYS A 90 -1.43 -1.56 6.59
CA LYS A 90 -1.69 -0.66 7.72
C LYS A 90 -2.74 -1.28 8.62
N VAL A 91 -2.42 -1.41 9.91
CA VAL A 91 -3.35 -1.95 10.90
C VAL A 91 -3.83 -0.84 11.80
N VAL A 92 -5.15 -0.67 11.83
CA VAL A 92 -5.86 0.25 12.72
C VAL A 92 -6.40 -0.56 13.89
N GLY A 93 -6.09 -0.17 15.12
CA GLY A 93 -6.47 -0.92 16.33
C GLY A 93 -5.26 -1.48 17.08
N LYS A 94 -5.36 -1.48 18.42
CA LYS A 94 -4.33 -2.02 19.32
C LYS A 94 -4.94 -3.05 20.27
N PRO A 95 -4.18 -4.11 20.67
CA PRO A 95 -2.78 -4.35 20.32
C PRO A 95 -2.63 -4.93 18.92
N TYR A 96 -1.54 -4.57 18.24
CA TYR A 96 -1.24 -5.11 16.91
C TYR A 96 -1.05 -6.62 16.98
N GLN A 97 -1.75 -7.31 16.09
CA GLN A 97 -1.61 -8.75 15.87
C GLN A 97 -0.65 -8.99 14.70
N ARG A 98 -0.08 -10.19 14.64
CA ARG A 98 0.73 -10.62 13.48
C ARG A 98 -0.15 -10.64 12.24
N VAL A 99 0.36 -10.07 11.14
CA VAL A 99 -0.30 -10.11 9.84
C VAL A 99 0.08 -11.39 9.12
N VAL A 100 -0.91 -12.05 8.52
CA VAL A 100 -0.73 -13.21 7.65
C VAL A 100 -0.97 -12.78 6.21
N TRP A 101 -0.02 -13.08 5.34
CA TRP A 101 -0.09 -12.76 3.92
C TRP A 101 -0.41 -13.99 3.10
N SER A 102 -1.37 -13.85 2.20
CA SER A 102 -1.78 -14.91 1.30
C SER A 102 -1.94 -14.39 -0.12
N TYR A 103 -1.76 -15.27 -1.10
CA TYR A 103 -1.65 -14.94 -2.51
C TYR A 103 -2.60 -15.81 -3.36
N THR A 104 -3.07 -15.26 -4.46
CA THR A 104 -3.73 -16.01 -5.53
C THR A 104 -3.47 -15.34 -6.88
N ASN A 105 -3.27 -16.15 -7.92
CA ASN A 105 -3.18 -15.68 -9.30
C ASN A 105 -4.55 -15.59 -9.99
N SER A 106 -5.63 -16.03 -9.32
CA SER A 106 -6.97 -16.01 -9.88
C SER A 106 -7.64 -14.65 -9.72
N SER A 107 -8.39 -14.26 -10.76
CA SER A 107 -9.21 -13.06 -10.77
C SER A 107 -10.58 -13.27 -10.10
N GLU A 108 -10.93 -14.51 -9.78
CA GLU A 108 -12.23 -14.86 -9.21
C GLU A 108 -12.39 -14.34 -7.77
N PRO A 109 -13.59 -13.87 -7.38
CA PRO A 109 -13.83 -13.36 -6.03
C PRO A 109 -13.66 -14.44 -4.96
N ASN A 110 -14.04 -15.68 -5.26
CA ASN A 110 -13.98 -16.85 -4.36
C ASN A 110 -12.72 -17.70 -4.56
N ALA A 111 -11.67 -17.13 -5.16
CA ALA A 111 -10.41 -17.83 -5.33
C ALA A 111 -9.84 -18.29 -3.98
N ASN A 112 -9.26 -19.49 -3.98
CA ASN A 112 -8.48 -19.96 -2.84
C ASN A 112 -7.16 -19.18 -2.78
N PHE A 113 -6.85 -18.69 -1.58
CA PHE A 113 -5.60 -18.01 -1.29
C PHE A 113 -4.67 -19.01 -0.62
N THR A 114 -3.43 -19.08 -1.09
CA THR A 114 -2.36 -19.88 -0.49
C THR A 114 -1.43 -18.97 0.31
N ASP A 115 -0.67 -19.54 1.24
CA ASP A 115 0.33 -18.76 1.96
C ASP A 115 1.35 -18.16 0.97
N VAL A 116 1.74 -16.91 1.19
CA VAL A 116 2.59 -16.20 0.24
C VAL A 116 4.02 -16.76 0.19
N LEU A 117 4.52 -17.30 1.31
CA LEU A 117 5.84 -17.90 1.38
C LEU A 117 5.87 -19.25 0.64
N GLU A 118 4.77 -20.00 0.71
CA GLU A 118 4.62 -21.23 -0.08
C GLU A 118 4.49 -20.93 -1.57
N ALA A 119 3.73 -19.88 -1.93
CA ALA A 119 3.44 -19.58 -3.33
C ALA A 119 4.63 -18.96 -4.09
N LEU A 120 5.39 -18.06 -3.45
CA LEU A 120 6.49 -17.33 -4.09
C LEU A 120 7.90 -17.79 -3.62
N GLY A 121 7.97 -18.62 -2.59
CA GLY A 121 9.22 -19.19 -2.07
C GLY A 121 10.16 -18.13 -1.47
N GLY A 122 11.46 -18.38 -1.59
CA GLY A 122 12.51 -17.56 -0.98
C GLY A 122 12.70 -16.14 -1.54
N ARG A 123 11.90 -15.72 -2.54
CA ARG A 123 11.94 -14.34 -3.07
C ARG A 123 11.15 -13.35 -2.20
N VAL A 124 10.32 -13.86 -1.30
CA VAL A 124 9.48 -13.08 -0.40
C VAL A 124 10.04 -13.12 1.02
N SER A 125 10.06 -11.97 1.66
CA SER A 125 10.34 -11.83 3.09
C SER A 125 9.28 -10.98 3.77
N LEU A 126 8.98 -11.32 5.02
CA LEU A 126 8.04 -10.58 5.85
C LEU A 126 8.82 -9.78 6.90
N ALA A 127 8.42 -8.53 7.09
CA ALA A 127 9.05 -7.60 8.02
C ALA A 127 7.99 -6.85 8.83
N ALA A 128 8.39 -6.34 9.99
CA ALA A 128 7.52 -5.47 10.78
C ALA A 128 7.19 -4.20 9.99
N SER A 129 5.96 -3.69 10.14
CA SER A 129 5.60 -2.38 9.59
C SER A 129 6.24 -1.25 10.41
N GLU A 130 6.27 -0.06 9.83
CA GLU A 130 6.73 1.17 10.52
C GLU A 130 5.89 1.48 11.77
N GLN A 131 4.66 0.96 11.86
CA GLN A 131 3.80 1.06 13.04
C GLN A 131 4.16 0.03 14.14
N GLY A 132 5.13 -0.85 13.90
CA GLY A 132 5.47 -1.96 14.79
C GLY A 132 4.55 -3.18 14.67
N VAL A 133 3.82 -3.32 13.57
CA VAL A 133 2.96 -4.49 13.32
C VAL A 133 3.84 -5.66 12.86
N PRO A 134 3.86 -6.81 13.57
CA PRO A 134 4.63 -7.97 13.14
C PRO A 134 4.15 -8.48 11.77
N ASP A 135 5.08 -8.73 10.86
CA ASP A 135 4.83 -9.16 9.47
C ASP A 135 3.92 -8.22 8.66
N GLY A 136 3.74 -6.97 9.11
CA GLY A 136 2.88 -5.99 8.45
C GLY A 136 3.40 -5.50 7.09
N THR A 137 4.65 -5.83 6.73
CA THR A 137 5.24 -5.50 5.43
C THR A 137 5.70 -6.77 4.71
N LEU A 138 5.25 -6.93 3.46
CA LEU A 138 5.73 -7.94 2.54
C LEU A 138 6.73 -7.31 1.57
N LEU A 139 7.90 -7.93 1.46
CA LEU A 139 8.99 -7.54 0.57
C LEU A 139 9.21 -8.64 -0.47
N LEU A 140 9.21 -8.27 -1.74
CA LEU A 140 9.52 -9.16 -2.86
C LEU A 140 10.74 -8.60 -3.59
N ASP A 141 11.82 -9.37 -3.69
CA ASP A 141 13.11 -8.85 -4.17
C ASP A 141 13.20 -8.67 -5.69
N ALA A 142 12.63 -9.60 -6.46
CA ALA A 142 12.65 -9.54 -7.92
C ALA A 142 11.28 -9.95 -8.45
N ALA A 143 10.47 -8.93 -8.79
CA ALA A 143 9.13 -9.14 -9.32
C ALA A 143 9.17 -9.79 -10.72
N GLN A 144 8.34 -10.80 -10.92
CA GLN A 144 8.17 -11.53 -12.18
C GLN A 144 6.72 -11.39 -12.65
N ARG A 145 6.46 -11.55 -13.95
CA ARG A 145 5.08 -11.47 -14.47
C ARG A 145 4.12 -12.47 -13.83
N SER A 146 4.61 -13.64 -13.44
CA SER A 146 3.86 -14.67 -12.73
C SER A 146 3.46 -14.29 -11.30
N ASP A 147 4.07 -13.24 -10.73
CA ASP A 147 3.73 -12.71 -9.40
C ASP A 147 2.50 -11.79 -9.45
N ALA A 148 2.02 -11.42 -10.65
CA ALA A 148 0.81 -10.65 -10.83
C ALA A 148 -0.39 -11.45 -10.32
N GLY A 149 -1.23 -10.78 -9.52
CA GLY A 149 -2.32 -11.46 -8.83
C GLY A 149 -2.85 -10.65 -7.67
N ARG A 150 -3.55 -11.32 -6.75
CA ARG A 150 -4.16 -10.70 -5.58
C ARG A 150 -3.41 -11.13 -4.33
N TYR A 151 -3.00 -10.16 -3.53
CA TYR A 151 -2.36 -10.36 -2.24
C TYR A 151 -3.33 -9.91 -1.15
N ARG A 152 -3.58 -10.79 -0.19
CA ARG A 152 -4.48 -10.58 0.93
C ARG A 152 -3.66 -10.52 2.21
N CYS A 153 -3.81 -9.43 2.97
CA CYS A 153 -3.35 -9.38 4.34
C CYS A 153 -4.54 -9.60 5.29
N ASP A 154 -4.33 -10.47 6.27
CA ASP A 154 -5.28 -10.80 7.32
C ASP A 154 -4.60 -10.73 8.70
N ALA A 155 -5.38 -10.61 9.77
CA ALA A 155 -4.91 -10.56 11.13
C ALA A 155 -5.97 -11.12 12.08
N SER A 156 -5.53 -11.73 13.19
CA SER A 156 -6.46 -12.32 14.17
C SER A 156 -7.43 -11.28 14.74
N GLY A 157 -8.73 -11.59 14.73
CA GLY A 157 -9.78 -10.71 15.22
C GLY A 157 -10.07 -9.49 14.35
N ALA A 158 -9.46 -9.39 13.16
CA ALA A 158 -9.85 -8.39 12.18
C ALA A 158 -11.29 -8.61 11.70
N ARG A 159 -11.99 -7.53 11.37
CA ARG A 159 -13.36 -7.61 10.85
C ARG A 159 -13.39 -8.24 9.46
N GLU A 160 -12.46 -7.81 8.62
CA GLU A 160 -12.37 -8.21 7.22
C GLU A 160 -10.90 -8.15 6.78
N PRO A 161 -10.46 -9.08 5.92
CA PRO A 161 -9.13 -9.03 5.33
C PRO A 161 -9.05 -7.89 4.30
N SER A 162 -7.85 -7.36 4.08
CA SER A 162 -7.61 -6.35 3.06
C SER A 162 -6.87 -6.95 1.88
N VAL A 163 -7.26 -6.61 0.65
CA VAL A 163 -6.72 -7.20 -0.59
C VAL A 163 -6.15 -6.12 -1.50
N THR A 164 -4.97 -6.36 -2.07
CA THR A 164 -4.37 -5.57 -3.14
C THR A 164 -4.25 -6.40 -4.41
N THR A 165 -4.48 -5.78 -5.57
CA THR A 165 -4.17 -6.38 -6.87
C THR A 165 -2.83 -5.87 -7.34
N LEU A 166 -1.85 -6.77 -7.48
CA LEU A 166 -0.53 -6.49 -8.01
C LEU A 166 -0.52 -6.63 -9.54
N ARG A 167 -0.10 -5.57 -10.22
CA ARG A 167 0.21 -5.59 -11.64
C ARG A 167 1.72 -5.48 -11.84
N VAL A 168 2.26 -6.37 -12.67
CA VAL A 168 3.68 -6.35 -13.03
C VAL A 168 3.80 -5.78 -14.45
N LYS A 169 4.51 -4.65 -14.56
CA LYS A 169 4.74 -3.95 -15.81
C LYS A 169 5.99 -4.48 -16.48
N ASP A 170 5.95 -4.53 -17.82
CA ASP A 170 7.10 -4.87 -18.65
C ASP A 170 8.19 -3.79 -18.50
N MET A 171 9.45 -4.23 -18.31
CA MET A 171 10.60 -3.34 -18.22
C MET A 171 10.86 -2.56 -19.52
N TYR A 172 10.52 -3.15 -20.67
CA TYR A 172 10.69 -2.60 -22.01
C TYR A 172 9.40 -2.05 -22.61
N ALA A 173 8.33 -1.89 -21.82
CA ALA A 173 7.05 -1.35 -22.29
C ALA A 173 7.22 -0.03 -23.07
N ALA A 174 8.14 0.83 -22.62
CA ALA A 174 8.42 2.11 -23.24
C ALA A 174 9.27 2.01 -24.52
N LEU A 175 10.03 0.92 -24.71
CA LEU A 175 10.87 0.73 -25.89
C LEU A 175 10.06 0.46 -27.16
N TRP A 176 8.96 -0.30 -27.03
CA TRP A 176 8.13 -0.68 -28.17
C TRP A 176 7.56 0.52 -28.96
N PRO A 177 7.02 1.58 -28.32
CA PRO A 177 6.66 2.81 -29.01
C PRO A 177 7.82 3.46 -29.77
N PHE A 178 9.02 3.54 -29.17
CA PHE A 178 10.18 4.13 -29.84
C PHE A 178 10.61 3.32 -31.06
N LEU A 179 10.64 1.99 -30.96
CA LEU A 179 10.93 1.13 -32.10
C LEU A 179 9.91 1.27 -33.23
N GLY A 180 8.62 1.45 -32.88
CA GLY A 180 7.58 1.75 -33.86
C GLY A 180 7.83 3.05 -34.62
N ILE A 181 8.17 4.13 -33.90
CA ILE A 181 8.49 5.43 -34.51
C ILE A 181 9.75 5.32 -35.39
N CYS A 182 10.80 4.64 -34.92
CA CYS A 182 12.03 4.45 -35.71
C CYS A 182 11.76 3.65 -37.00
N ALA A 183 10.93 2.61 -36.92
CA ALA A 183 10.55 1.82 -38.09
C ALA A 183 9.76 2.65 -39.11
N GLU A 184 8.83 3.50 -38.65
CA GLU A 184 8.06 4.41 -39.50
C GLU A 184 9.00 5.40 -40.23
N VAL A 185 9.92 6.04 -39.51
CA VAL A 185 10.90 6.95 -40.11
C VAL A 185 11.78 6.23 -41.14
N PHE A 186 12.24 5.01 -40.85
CA PHE A 186 13.06 4.24 -41.78
C PHE A 186 12.30 3.90 -43.07
N VAL A 187 11.02 3.50 -42.96
CA VAL A 187 10.15 3.21 -44.10
C VAL A 187 9.93 4.46 -44.95
N LEU A 188 9.64 5.61 -44.32
CA LEU A 188 9.47 6.88 -45.04
C LEU A 188 10.75 7.28 -45.79
N CYS A 189 11.92 7.20 -45.14
CA CYS A 189 13.20 7.46 -45.79
C CYS A 189 13.45 6.52 -46.98
N ALA A 190 13.17 5.22 -46.83
CA ALA A 190 13.34 4.25 -47.92
C ALA A 190 12.43 4.54 -49.12
N ILE A 191 11.16 4.89 -48.87
CA ILE A 191 10.21 5.28 -49.93
C ILE A 191 10.70 6.51 -50.68
N ILE A 192 11.15 7.55 -49.95
CA ILE A 192 11.69 8.78 -50.55
C ILE A 192 12.90 8.46 -51.44
N LEU A 193 13.86 7.66 -50.95
CA LEU A 193 15.06 7.29 -51.72
C LEU A 193 14.73 6.45 -52.97
N ILE A 194 13.76 5.52 -52.88
CA ILE A 194 13.32 4.75 -54.05
C ILE A 194 12.64 5.67 -55.08
N TYR A 195 11.84 6.62 -54.61
CA TYR A 195 11.18 7.60 -55.48
C TYR A 195 12.20 8.48 -56.19
N GLU A 196 13.19 9.02 -55.47
CA GLU A 196 14.27 9.82 -56.05
C GLU A 196 15.08 9.02 -57.06
N LYS A 197 15.47 7.79 -56.72
CA LYS A 197 16.22 6.88 -57.63
C LYS A 197 15.43 6.49 -58.86
N ARG A 198 14.11 6.34 -58.76
CA ARG A 198 13.25 6.07 -59.92
C ARG A 198 13.06 7.31 -60.79
N ARG A 199 12.96 8.50 -60.19
CA ARG A 199 12.81 9.77 -60.90
C ARG A 199 14.10 10.24 -61.59
N THR A 200 15.28 9.84 -61.12
CA THR A 200 16.56 10.15 -61.80
C THR A 200 16.87 9.21 -62.98
N LYS A 201 16.15 8.09 -63.12
CA LYS A 201 16.34 7.10 -64.20
C LYS A 201 15.58 7.31 -65.52
N PRO A 202 14.54 8.15 -65.68
CA PRO A 202 13.79 8.27 -66.93
C PRO A 202 14.30 9.35 -67.90
N GLU A 203 15.50 9.94 -67.71
CA GLU A 203 16.06 10.95 -68.63
C GLU A 203 17.26 10.46 -69.47
N LEU A 204 17.55 9.15 -69.52
CA LEU A 204 18.73 8.61 -70.24
C LEU A 204 18.44 7.61 -71.37
N ASP A 205 17.19 7.45 -71.83
CA ASP A 205 16.85 6.45 -72.87
C ASP A 205 15.92 6.96 -74.00
N ASP A 206 15.84 8.28 -74.23
CA ASP A 206 15.03 8.87 -75.30
C ASP A 206 15.86 9.87 -76.14
N SER A 207 16.90 9.40 -76.84
CA SER A 207 17.45 10.11 -78.02
C SER A 207 18.46 9.24 -78.77
N ASP A 208 18.00 8.44 -79.74
CA ASP A 208 18.77 8.07 -80.95
C ASP A 208 17.82 7.42 -81.97
N THR A 209 16.91 8.24 -82.52
CA THR A 209 16.32 7.97 -83.84
C THR A 209 16.52 9.21 -84.68
N ASP A 210 17.59 9.23 -85.48
CA ASP A 210 17.63 10.08 -86.65
C ASP A 210 18.20 9.33 -87.86
N ASN A 211 17.39 9.34 -88.91
CA ASN A 211 17.67 8.86 -90.25
C ASN A 211 19.00 9.41 -90.79
N HIS A 212 19.75 8.55 -91.46
CA HIS A 212 20.37 8.96 -92.72
C HIS A 212 20.21 7.87 -93.77
N ASP A 213 19.23 8.11 -94.66
CA ASP A 213 19.20 7.58 -96.00
C ASP A 213 20.50 7.95 -96.73
N GLN A 214 21.21 6.94 -97.26
CA GLN A 214 21.82 6.99 -98.59
C GLN A 214 22.15 5.60 -99.12
#